data_AF-A0A534ZZB5-F1
#
_entry.id   AF-A0A534ZZB5-F1
#
_cell.length_a   1.000
_cell.length_b   1.000
_cell.length_c   1.000
_cell.angle_alpha   90.00
_cell.angle_beta   90.00
_cell.angle_gamma   90.00
#
_symmetry.space_group_name_H-M   'P 1'
#
loop_
_entity.id
_entity.type
_entity.pdbx_description
1 polymer ?
#
loop_
_entity_poly.entity_id
_entity_poly.type
_entity_poly.pdbx_seq_one_letter_code
_entity_poly.pdbx_strand_id
1 'polypeptide(L)'
;MFGRRKREDVARAEETREAERRALFEQLAKRPEHVCPFLGLASDRAGYQPEPNAEHRCYAFGDPAPLSDEQQRHVCLERGYSNCPRYLRGVLVIPTEELEALRRPQPHVALPPPPPPKLRPAAERPARRPWMVVLPLLLVLVAAVGAGGWYLLGRNPGVGVLPSVSPTATASGTVGPSGSATGLATPTPLPTPNPSDTFVAYQVGVGPETYQLYKVDDAGNLAEARSITFARFSHARVQPVTAANGLRHWRTLDGGLAGWSYLAGQSGAFEIRKLYRSPNGQEHAIVLPPDQV
;
A
#
# COMPACT_ATOMS: atom_id res chain seq x y z
N MET A 1 9.70 -53.83 -20.57
CA MET A 1 10.83 -52.87 -20.62
C MET A 1 10.44 -51.41 -20.87
N PHE A 2 9.29 -51.10 -21.49
CA PHE A 2 8.91 -49.72 -21.88
C PHE A 2 8.55 -48.77 -20.72
N GLY A 3 8.13 -49.29 -19.56
CA GLY A 3 7.73 -48.46 -18.41
C GLY A 3 8.87 -47.89 -17.56
N ARG A 4 10.13 -48.30 -17.77
CA ARG A 4 11.29 -47.79 -17.02
C ARG A 4 11.83 -46.51 -17.65
N ARG A 5 12.03 -46.51 -18.98
CA ARG A 5 12.47 -45.32 -19.73
C ARG A 5 11.51 -44.15 -19.57
N LYS A 6 10.19 -44.38 -19.68
CA LYS A 6 9.19 -43.31 -19.46
C LYS A 6 9.29 -42.67 -18.06
N ARG A 7 9.64 -43.42 -17.02
CA ARG A 7 9.82 -42.87 -15.66
C ARG A 7 11.12 -42.09 -15.54
N GLU A 8 12.19 -42.58 -16.16
CA GLU A 8 13.48 -41.89 -16.22
C GLU A 8 13.37 -40.56 -16.98
N ASP A 9 12.61 -40.52 -18.07
CA ASP A 9 12.35 -39.30 -18.85
C ASP A 9 11.52 -38.27 -18.05
N VAL A 10 10.50 -38.73 -17.30
CA VAL A 10 9.70 -37.87 -16.42
C VAL A 10 10.54 -37.31 -15.27
N ALA A 11 11.36 -38.14 -14.62
CA ALA A 11 12.24 -37.70 -13.54
C ALA A 11 13.26 -36.66 -14.02
N ARG A 12 13.88 -36.88 -15.18
CA ARG A 12 14.80 -35.90 -15.77
C ARG A 12 14.10 -34.59 -16.12
N ALA A 13 12.87 -34.64 -16.65
CA ALA A 13 12.09 -33.45 -16.94
C ALA A 13 11.71 -32.66 -15.66
N GLU A 14 11.41 -33.37 -14.57
CA GLU A 14 11.14 -32.77 -13.26
C GLU A 14 12.40 -32.12 -12.69
N GLU A 15 13.55 -32.79 -12.73
CA GLU A 15 14.85 -32.24 -12.32
C GLU A 15 15.20 -30.97 -13.11
N THR A 16 14.98 -30.94 -14.42
CA THR A 16 15.23 -29.73 -15.23
C THR A 16 14.32 -28.58 -14.82
N ARG A 17 13.03 -28.85 -14.55
CA ARG A 17 12.08 -27.83 -14.10
C ARG A 17 12.43 -27.28 -12.72
N GLU A 18 12.90 -28.14 -11.82
CA GLU A 18 13.40 -27.71 -10.52
C GLU A 18 14.66 -26.86 -10.64
N ALA A 19 15.61 -27.24 -11.51
CA ALA A 19 16.83 -26.47 -11.75
C ALA A 19 16.50 -25.08 -12.32
N GLU A 20 15.60 -24.99 -13.30
CA GLU A 20 15.08 -23.72 -13.83
C GLU A 20 14.41 -22.88 -12.75
N ARG A 21 13.58 -23.50 -11.90
CA ARG A 21 12.92 -22.83 -10.78
C ARG A 21 13.95 -22.25 -9.80
N ARG A 22 14.97 -23.03 -9.42
CA ARG A 22 16.06 -22.58 -8.53
C ARG A 22 16.85 -21.43 -9.13
N ALA A 23 17.18 -21.50 -10.42
CA ALA A 23 17.89 -20.44 -11.12
C ALA A 23 17.08 -19.13 -11.16
N LEU A 24 15.77 -19.21 -11.42
CA LEU A 24 14.86 -18.06 -11.35
C LEU A 24 14.88 -17.41 -9.96
N PHE A 25 14.80 -18.21 -8.90
CA PHE A 25 14.84 -17.70 -7.53
C PHE A 25 16.15 -16.99 -7.19
N GLU A 26 17.29 -17.54 -7.63
CA GLU A 26 18.58 -16.90 -7.41
C GLU A 26 18.66 -15.52 -8.08
N GLN A 27 18.06 -15.37 -9.27
CA GLN A 27 17.98 -14.08 -9.95
C GLN A 27 17.05 -13.11 -9.22
N LEU A 28 15.89 -13.56 -8.76
CA LEU A 28 14.96 -12.73 -7.98
C LEU A 28 15.55 -12.27 -6.65
N ALA A 29 16.41 -13.08 -6.02
CA ALA A 29 17.09 -12.73 -4.77
C ALA A 29 18.10 -11.57 -4.93
N LYS A 30 18.60 -11.32 -6.14
CA LYS A 30 19.53 -10.20 -6.44
C LYS A 30 18.80 -8.87 -6.62
N ARG A 31 17.46 -8.87 -6.60
CA ARG A 31 16.63 -7.68 -6.84
C ARG A 31 16.64 -6.75 -5.62
N PRO A 32 16.60 -5.42 -5.82
CA PRO A 32 16.46 -4.48 -4.71
C PRO A 32 15.15 -4.68 -3.93
N GLU A 33 15.21 -4.51 -2.61
CA GLU A 33 14.07 -4.71 -1.70
C GLU A 33 12.89 -3.75 -1.90
N HIS A 34 13.08 -2.66 -2.66
CA HIS A 34 12.00 -1.73 -2.97
C HIS A 34 11.23 -2.11 -4.25
N VAL A 35 11.69 -3.12 -4.99
CA VAL A 35 11.04 -3.56 -6.22
C VAL A 35 10.25 -4.83 -5.95
N CYS A 36 9.00 -4.87 -6.43
CA CYS A 36 8.12 -6.02 -6.28
C CYS A 36 8.77 -7.29 -6.87
N PRO A 37 8.88 -8.41 -6.13
CA PRO A 37 9.43 -9.67 -6.65
C PRO A 37 8.62 -10.29 -7.81
N PHE A 38 7.34 -9.92 -7.94
CA PHE A 38 6.46 -10.41 -9.01
C PHE A 38 6.47 -9.53 -10.27
N LEU A 39 7.20 -8.42 -10.26
CA LEU A 39 7.41 -7.61 -11.46
C LEU A 39 8.39 -8.34 -12.39
N GLY A 40 8.01 -8.54 -13.64
CA GLY A 40 8.90 -9.07 -14.67
C GLY A 40 8.74 -8.31 -15.97
N LEU A 41 9.55 -8.62 -16.97
CA LEU A 41 9.31 -8.22 -18.36
C LEU A 41 8.50 -9.30 -19.09
N ALA A 42 7.88 -8.94 -20.21
CA ALA A 42 7.17 -9.91 -21.04
C ALA A 42 8.09 -10.99 -21.62
N SER A 43 9.34 -10.63 -21.94
CA SER A 43 10.37 -11.54 -22.46
C SER A 43 11.13 -12.30 -21.38
N ASP A 44 11.19 -11.77 -20.16
CA ASP A 44 11.97 -12.33 -19.06
C ASP A 44 11.26 -12.08 -17.72
N ARG A 45 10.87 -13.16 -17.05
CA ARG A 45 10.17 -13.13 -15.76
C ARG A 45 11.02 -12.55 -14.63
N ALA A 46 12.34 -12.76 -14.65
CA ALA A 46 13.23 -12.27 -13.60
C ALA A 46 13.77 -10.86 -13.90
N GLY A 47 13.75 -10.44 -15.16
CA GLY A 47 14.13 -9.10 -15.60
C GLY A 47 13.16 -8.02 -15.15
N TYR A 48 13.68 -6.82 -14.89
CA TYR A 48 12.86 -5.61 -14.68
C TYR A 48 13.65 -4.37 -15.12
N GLN A 49 12.95 -3.27 -15.36
CA GLN A 49 13.56 -1.96 -15.57
C GLN A 49 13.21 -1.03 -14.41
N PRO A 50 14.12 -0.14 -13.98
CA PRO A 50 13.87 0.76 -12.87
C PRO A 50 12.85 1.85 -13.22
N GLU A 51 12.63 2.13 -14.50
CA GLU A 51 11.57 3.02 -14.98
C GLU A 51 10.31 2.26 -15.43
N PRO A 52 9.13 2.89 -15.36
CA PRO A 52 7.90 2.34 -15.92
C PRO A 52 8.03 2.05 -17.41
N ASN A 53 7.53 0.88 -17.81
CA ASN A 53 7.62 0.39 -19.18
C ASN A 53 6.37 -0.47 -19.50
N ALA A 54 5.86 -0.34 -20.71
CA ALA A 54 4.76 -1.15 -21.24
C ALA A 54 5.08 -2.66 -21.29
N GLU A 55 6.36 -3.05 -21.27
CA GLU A 55 6.79 -4.45 -21.22
C GLU A 55 6.70 -5.09 -19.84
N HIS A 56 6.49 -4.29 -18.79
CA HIS A 56 6.31 -4.85 -17.45
C HIS A 56 5.05 -5.71 -17.34
N ARG A 57 5.21 -6.85 -16.69
CA ARG A 57 4.15 -7.83 -16.42
C ARG A 57 4.14 -8.20 -14.94
N CYS A 58 2.95 -8.47 -14.43
CA CYS A 58 2.75 -9.01 -13.09
C CYS A 58 2.63 -10.53 -13.16
N TYR A 59 3.55 -11.23 -12.51
CA TYR A 59 3.59 -12.70 -12.43
C TYR A 59 3.07 -13.23 -11.09
N ALA A 60 2.26 -12.44 -10.38
CA ALA A 60 1.73 -12.83 -9.07
C ALA A 60 0.68 -13.96 -9.16
N PHE A 61 0.01 -14.10 -10.32
CA PHE A 61 -1.00 -15.13 -10.55
C PHE A 61 -0.89 -15.69 -11.97
N GLY A 62 -0.46 -16.95 -12.11
CA GLY A 62 -0.50 -17.67 -13.38
C GLY A 62 0.03 -16.84 -14.56
N ASP A 63 -0.89 -16.44 -15.44
CA ASP A 63 -0.59 -15.71 -16.67
C ASP A 63 -0.12 -14.26 -16.42
N PRO A 64 0.93 -13.80 -17.14
CA PRO A 64 1.47 -12.46 -16.98
C PRO A 64 0.47 -11.38 -17.38
N ALA A 65 0.04 -10.58 -16.40
CA ALA A 65 -0.90 -9.48 -16.62
C ALA A 65 -0.17 -8.15 -16.90
N PRO A 66 -0.65 -7.29 -17.81
CA PRO A 66 -0.10 -5.95 -18.01
C PRO A 66 -0.34 -5.06 -16.78
N LEU A 67 0.48 -4.01 -16.65
CA LEU A 67 0.46 -3.05 -15.54
C LEU A 67 0.39 -1.63 -16.10
N SER A 68 -0.43 -0.76 -15.50
CA SER A 68 -0.44 0.66 -15.85
C SER A 68 0.81 1.37 -15.36
N ASP A 69 1.24 2.42 -16.06
CA ASP A 69 2.39 3.24 -15.67
C ASP A 69 2.28 3.77 -14.23
N GLU A 70 1.10 4.21 -13.82
CA GLU A 70 0.84 4.72 -12.47
C GLU A 70 1.05 3.63 -11.40
N GLN A 71 0.55 2.42 -11.66
CA GLN A 71 0.76 1.28 -10.77
C GLN A 71 2.23 0.87 -10.71
N GLN A 72 2.94 0.94 -11.84
CA GLN A 72 4.37 0.65 -11.86
C GLN A 72 5.16 1.66 -11.01
N ARG A 73 4.91 2.97 -11.21
CA ARG A 73 5.58 4.07 -10.50
C ARG A 73 5.34 4.05 -9.00
N HIS A 74 4.10 3.86 -8.56
CA HIS A 74 3.74 4.07 -7.16
C HIS A 74 3.68 2.77 -6.34
N VAL A 75 3.66 1.62 -7.01
CA VAL A 75 3.48 0.33 -6.35
C VAL A 75 4.58 -0.65 -6.71
N CYS A 76 4.74 -1.02 -7.99
CA CYS A 76 5.61 -2.15 -8.34
C CYS A 76 7.11 -1.84 -8.24
N LEU A 77 7.52 -0.59 -8.48
CA LEU A 77 8.91 -0.12 -8.40
C LEU A 77 9.22 0.56 -7.06
N GLU A 78 8.28 0.54 -6.11
CA GLU A 78 8.38 1.20 -4.81
C GLU A 78 8.10 0.22 -3.68
N ARG A 79 8.58 0.50 -2.46
CA ARG A 79 8.31 -0.34 -1.27
C ARG A 79 6.81 -0.55 -0.97
N GLY A 80 5.94 0.26 -1.59
CA GLY A 80 4.49 0.15 -1.55
C GLY A 80 3.93 -1.18 -2.09
N TYR A 81 4.70 -1.96 -2.86
CA TYR A 81 4.25 -3.28 -3.35
C TYR A 81 3.82 -4.23 -2.23
N SER A 82 4.36 -4.07 -1.02
CA SER A 82 4.01 -4.87 0.16
C SER A 82 2.52 -4.80 0.51
N ASN A 83 1.84 -3.71 0.15
CA ASN A 83 0.39 -3.52 0.33
C ASN A 83 -0.42 -3.87 -0.92
N CYS A 84 0.23 -4.26 -2.03
CA CYS A 84 -0.46 -4.61 -3.26
C CYS A 84 -1.30 -5.89 -3.05
N PRO A 85 -2.62 -5.89 -3.32
CA PRO A 85 -3.45 -7.08 -3.18
C PRO A 85 -2.96 -8.27 -4.02
N ARG A 86 -2.32 -8.00 -5.17
CA ARG A 86 -1.72 -9.05 -6.01
C ARG A 86 -0.49 -9.67 -5.35
N TYR A 87 0.39 -8.86 -4.77
CA TYR A 87 1.55 -9.34 -4.02
C TYR A 87 1.11 -10.18 -2.82
N LEU A 88 0.22 -9.65 -1.98
CA LEU A 88 -0.23 -10.33 -0.75
C LEU A 88 -0.82 -11.71 -1.01
N ARG A 89 -1.56 -11.86 -2.11
CA ARG A 89 -2.12 -13.15 -2.52
C ARG A 89 -1.07 -14.05 -3.19
N GLY A 90 -0.18 -13.51 -4.02
CA GLY A 90 0.89 -14.26 -4.67
C GLY A 90 1.87 -14.89 -3.69
N VAL A 91 2.13 -14.22 -2.56
CA VAL A 91 2.92 -14.75 -1.44
C VAL A 91 2.33 -16.04 -0.85
N LEU A 92 1.01 -16.22 -0.89
CA LEU A 92 0.36 -17.42 -0.34
C LEU A 92 0.45 -18.64 -1.26
N VAL A 93 0.75 -18.42 -2.55
CA VAL A 93 0.84 -19.47 -3.57
C VAL A 93 2.27 -19.99 -3.73
N ILE A 94 3.26 -19.22 -3.31
CA ILE A 94 4.67 -19.64 -3.25
C ILE A 94 4.96 -20.13 -1.82
N PRO A 95 5.48 -21.35 -1.62
CA PRO A 95 5.82 -21.84 -0.28
C PRO A 95 6.73 -20.84 0.44
N THR A 96 6.37 -20.49 1.67
CA THR A 96 6.96 -19.38 2.44
C THR A 96 8.47 -19.50 2.63
N GLU A 97 9.03 -20.71 2.64
CA GLU A 97 10.48 -20.93 2.65
C GLU A 97 11.22 -20.36 1.42
N GLU A 98 10.59 -20.35 0.24
CA GLU A 98 11.18 -19.75 -0.98
C GLU A 98 11.09 -18.22 -0.95
N LEU A 99 10.07 -17.66 -0.31
CA LEU A 99 9.91 -16.20 -0.18
C LEU A 99 10.73 -15.60 0.97
N GLU A 100 10.96 -16.37 2.04
CA GLU A 100 11.82 -16.00 3.16
C GLU A 100 13.30 -15.99 2.73
N ALA A 101 13.69 -16.85 1.78
CA ALA A 101 14.99 -16.79 1.12
C ALA A 101 15.21 -15.50 0.32
N LEU A 102 14.14 -14.90 -0.22
CA LEU A 102 14.17 -13.58 -0.88
C LEU A 102 14.18 -12.42 0.12
N ARG A 103 13.72 -12.64 1.36
CA ARG A 103 13.63 -11.63 2.40
C ARG A 103 14.81 -11.61 3.35
N ARG A 104 15.65 -12.66 3.33
CA ARG A 104 16.92 -12.62 4.03
C ARG A 104 17.70 -11.43 3.48
N PRO A 105 18.12 -10.48 4.33
CA PRO A 105 19.22 -9.61 3.96
C PRO A 105 20.30 -10.56 3.46
N GLN A 106 20.83 -10.34 2.27
CA GLN A 106 22.17 -10.85 2.00
C GLN A 106 22.95 -10.47 3.26
N PRO A 107 23.51 -11.43 4.04
CA PRO A 107 24.46 -11.04 5.06
C PRO A 107 25.38 -10.11 4.31
N HIS A 108 25.57 -8.88 4.80
CA HIS A 108 26.65 -8.07 4.31
C HIS A 108 27.84 -9.02 4.36
N VAL A 109 28.23 -9.55 3.19
CA VAL A 109 29.47 -10.27 3.06
C VAL A 109 30.39 -9.13 3.43
N ALA A 110 30.89 -9.17 4.66
CA ALA A 110 31.99 -8.34 5.07
C ALA A 110 32.96 -8.55 3.92
N LEU A 111 33.13 -7.50 3.10
CA LEU A 111 34.08 -7.53 2.01
C LEU A 111 35.30 -8.21 2.60
N PRO A 112 35.80 -9.32 2.01
CA PRO A 112 36.99 -9.96 2.53
C PRO A 112 37.97 -8.83 2.81
N PRO A 113 38.55 -8.78 4.02
CA PRO A 113 39.35 -7.64 4.45
C PRO A 113 40.24 -7.27 3.28
N PRO A 114 40.24 -5.99 2.84
CA PRO A 114 40.93 -5.61 1.63
C PRO A 114 42.32 -6.23 1.70
N PRO A 115 42.77 -6.95 0.64
CA PRO A 115 44.07 -7.58 0.68
C PRO A 115 45.07 -6.53 1.17
N PRO A 116 45.99 -6.90 2.08
CA PRO A 116 46.90 -5.95 2.70
C PRO A 116 47.44 -5.07 1.58
N PRO A 117 47.35 -3.74 1.72
CA PRO A 117 47.68 -2.83 0.64
C PRO A 117 49.05 -3.25 0.13
N LYS A 118 49.12 -3.73 -1.11
CA LYS A 118 50.41 -3.93 -1.78
C LYS A 118 51.09 -2.59 -1.62
N LEU A 119 52.19 -2.57 -0.85
CA LEU A 119 53.03 -1.39 -0.71
C LEU A 119 53.35 -0.96 -2.14
N ARG A 120 52.62 0.04 -2.62
CA ARG A 120 52.95 0.70 -3.86
C ARG A 120 54.33 1.28 -3.59
N PRO A 121 55.37 0.92 -4.36
CA PRO A 121 56.61 1.66 -4.28
C PRO A 121 56.27 3.14 -4.47
N ALA A 122 56.88 3.97 -3.65
CA ALA A 122 56.63 5.39 -3.53
C ALA A 122 56.71 6.08 -4.89
N ALA A 123 55.58 6.13 -5.60
CA ALA A 123 55.43 6.90 -6.82
C ALA A 123 55.20 8.34 -6.40
N GLU A 124 56.25 9.12 -6.66
CA GLU A 124 56.40 10.57 -6.66
C GLU A 124 55.10 11.37 -6.54
N ARG A 125 55.06 12.21 -5.50
CA ARG A 125 54.02 13.21 -5.29
C ARG A 125 54.01 14.19 -6.48
N PRO A 126 52.94 14.30 -7.28
CA PRO A 126 52.83 15.39 -8.24
C PRO A 126 52.69 16.71 -7.48
N ALA A 127 53.49 17.68 -7.90
CA ALA A 127 53.65 19.00 -7.30
C ALA A 127 52.31 19.73 -7.12
N ARG A 128 52.05 20.17 -5.87
CA ARG A 128 50.95 21.08 -5.54
C ARG A 128 51.15 22.41 -6.27
N ARG A 129 50.32 22.66 -7.28
CA ARG A 129 50.26 23.92 -8.04
C ARG A 129 49.47 24.97 -7.22
N PRO A 130 49.94 26.22 -7.08
CA PRO A 130 49.39 27.18 -6.11
C PRO A 130 48.12 27.87 -6.65
N TRP A 131 46.97 27.25 -6.45
CA TRP A 131 45.64 27.85 -6.73
C TRP A 131 45.25 28.94 -5.71
N MET A 132 46.04 29.16 -4.66
CA MET A 132 45.71 30.12 -3.60
C MET A 132 45.81 31.61 -4.00
N VAL A 133 46.27 31.94 -5.22
CA VAL A 133 46.39 33.34 -5.67
C VAL A 133 45.24 33.79 -6.58
N VAL A 134 44.51 32.86 -7.20
CA VAL A 134 43.47 33.21 -8.20
C VAL A 134 42.14 33.62 -7.55
N LEU A 135 41.81 33.02 -6.39
CA LEU A 135 40.54 33.28 -5.69
C LEU A 135 40.38 34.73 -5.14
N PRO A 136 41.40 35.35 -4.50
CA PRO A 136 41.23 36.71 -3.96
C PRO A 136 41.13 37.78 -5.04
N LEU A 137 41.81 37.61 -6.18
CA LEU A 137 41.74 38.57 -7.30
C LEU A 137 40.34 38.63 -7.91
N LEU A 138 39.67 37.47 -7.99
CA LEU A 138 38.32 37.36 -8.57
C LEU A 138 37.26 38.01 -7.66
N LEU A 139 37.43 37.92 -6.33
CA LEU A 139 36.55 38.58 -5.36
C LEU A 139 36.65 40.11 -5.40
N VAL A 140 37.85 40.67 -5.61
CA VAL A 140 38.05 42.13 -5.75
C VAL A 140 37.37 42.67 -7.01
N LEU A 141 37.42 41.93 -8.13
CA LEU A 141 36.75 42.32 -9.37
C LEU A 141 35.22 42.35 -9.24
N VAL A 142 34.62 41.38 -8.54
CA VAL A 142 33.16 41.34 -8.33
C VAL A 142 32.70 42.49 -7.42
N ALA A 143 33.49 42.84 -6.39
CA ALA A 143 33.18 43.96 -5.52
C ALA A 143 33.24 45.33 -6.24
N ALA A 144 34.17 45.50 -7.18
CA ALA A 144 34.29 46.73 -7.97
C ALA A 144 33.09 46.94 -8.93
N VAL A 145 32.51 45.86 -9.46
CA VAL A 145 31.33 45.95 -10.34
C VAL A 145 30.02 46.18 -9.55
N GLY A 146 29.92 45.61 -8.33
CA GLY A 146 28.74 45.79 -7.47
C GLY A 146 28.54 47.21 -6.94
N ALA A 147 29.61 47.95 -6.68
CA ALA A 147 29.53 49.31 -6.11
C ALA A 147 29.10 50.39 -7.12
N GLY A 148 29.20 50.15 -8.44
CA GLY A 148 28.79 51.11 -9.47
C GLY A 148 27.29 51.11 -9.80
N GLY A 149 26.59 50.00 -9.55
CA GLY A 149 25.19 49.80 -9.97
C GLY A 149 24.14 50.39 -9.03
N TRP A 150 24.47 50.61 -7.75
CA TRP A 150 23.49 51.01 -6.73
C TRP A 150 23.26 52.53 -6.65
N TYR A 151 24.06 53.34 -7.36
CA TYR A 151 24.03 54.80 -7.24
C TYR A 151 23.08 55.54 -8.22
N LEU A 152 22.29 54.81 -9.05
CA LEU A 152 21.43 55.46 -10.07
C LEU A 152 19.92 55.20 -9.97
N LEU A 153 19.40 54.38 -9.06
CA LEU A 153 17.94 54.19 -8.91
C LEU A 153 17.46 54.47 -7.49
N GLY A 154 17.40 55.76 -7.15
CA GLY A 154 16.64 56.28 -6.01
C GLY A 154 15.49 57.19 -6.45
N ARG A 155 14.31 56.98 -5.83
CA ARG A 155 13.08 57.81 -5.67
C ARG A 155 11.83 57.10 -6.18
N ASN A 156 10.75 56.91 -5.40
CA ASN A 156 10.00 57.89 -4.61
C ASN A 156 9.12 57.22 -3.52
N PRO A 157 8.78 57.92 -2.41
CA PRO A 157 7.70 57.55 -1.48
C PRO A 157 6.42 58.35 -1.74
N GLY A 158 5.24 57.73 -1.54
CA GLY A 158 3.94 58.39 -1.70
C GLY A 158 2.94 57.93 -0.65
N VAL A 159 2.58 58.86 0.24
CA VAL A 159 1.56 58.81 1.30
C VAL A 159 0.15 58.87 0.69
N GLY A 160 -0.83 58.18 1.28
CA GLY A 160 -2.25 58.33 0.92
C GLY A 160 -3.20 57.67 1.94
N VAL A 161 -4.23 58.41 2.35
CA VAL A 161 -5.14 58.20 3.48
C VAL A 161 -6.43 57.42 3.07
N LEU A 162 -7.08 56.78 4.07
CA LEU A 162 -8.43 56.16 4.18
C LEU A 162 -9.59 56.89 3.41
N PRO A 163 -10.80 56.30 3.13
CA PRO A 163 -11.58 55.41 4.02
C PRO A 163 -12.54 54.34 3.40
N SER A 164 -13.08 53.49 4.29
CA SER A 164 -14.47 52.94 4.38
C SER A 164 -15.36 52.83 3.14
N VAL A 165 -15.73 51.60 2.75
CA VAL A 165 -17.14 51.18 2.52
C VAL A 165 -17.27 49.65 2.49
N SER A 166 -18.29 49.12 3.19
CA SER A 166 -18.85 47.78 3.00
C SER A 166 -19.63 47.69 1.68
N PRO A 167 -19.71 46.49 1.08
CA PRO A 167 -21.02 46.02 0.66
C PRO A 167 -21.29 44.55 1.05
N THR A 168 -22.49 44.37 1.57
CA THR A 168 -23.25 43.11 1.64
C THR A 168 -23.49 42.58 0.23
N ALA A 169 -23.20 41.30 0.01
CA ALA A 169 -23.76 40.54 -1.10
C ALA A 169 -24.28 39.20 -0.59
N THR A 170 -25.60 39.18 -0.34
CA THR A 170 -26.44 38.00 -0.26
C THR A 170 -26.40 37.25 -1.59
N ALA A 171 -25.98 35.99 -1.57
CA ALA A 171 -26.27 35.05 -2.64
C ALA A 171 -26.85 33.78 -2.04
N SER A 172 -28.18 33.68 -2.09
CA SER A 172 -28.93 32.45 -1.93
C SER A 172 -28.56 31.50 -3.08
N GLY A 173 -27.82 30.44 -2.75
CA GLY A 173 -27.66 29.27 -3.61
C GLY A 173 -28.45 28.11 -3.03
N THR A 174 -29.69 27.96 -3.48
CA THR A 174 -30.52 26.77 -3.24
C THR A 174 -29.84 25.57 -3.88
N VAL A 175 -29.20 24.72 -3.06
CA VAL A 175 -28.67 23.43 -3.52
C VAL A 175 -29.81 22.41 -3.39
N GLY A 176 -30.27 21.90 -4.53
CA GLY A 176 -31.25 20.82 -4.59
C GLY A 176 -30.71 19.50 -4.03
N PRO A 177 -31.59 18.58 -3.58
CA PRO A 177 -31.17 17.28 -3.09
C PRO A 177 -30.72 16.42 -4.26
N SER A 178 -29.41 16.31 -4.49
CA SER A 178 -28.85 15.25 -5.31
C SER A 178 -28.69 14.02 -4.41
N GLY A 179 -29.69 13.14 -4.45
CA GLY A 179 -29.56 11.78 -3.94
C GLY A 179 -28.53 11.03 -4.78
N SER A 180 -27.26 11.11 -4.38
CA SER A 180 -26.24 10.15 -4.78
C SER A 180 -26.12 9.12 -3.67
N ALA A 181 -26.77 7.97 -3.87
CA ALA A 181 -26.40 6.75 -3.18
C ALA A 181 -24.97 6.42 -3.63
N THR A 182 -23.99 6.89 -2.88
CA THR A 182 -22.59 6.50 -3.04
C THR A 182 -22.50 5.03 -2.67
N GLY A 183 -22.63 4.15 -3.65
CA GLY A 183 -22.38 2.73 -3.49
C GLY A 183 -20.94 2.55 -3.00
N LEU A 184 -20.80 2.00 -1.79
CA LEU A 184 -19.51 1.52 -1.31
C LEU A 184 -18.89 0.63 -2.40
N ALA A 185 -17.63 0.88 -2.75
CA ALA A 185 -16.85 -0.10 -3.50
C ALA A 185 -16.64 -1.32 -2.60
N THR A 186 -17.60 -2.26 -2.62
CA THR A 186 -17.57 -3.47 -1.81
C THR A 186 -16.33 -4.29 -2.21
N PRO A 187 -15.47 -4.71 -1.26
CA PRO A 187 -14.33 -5.57 -1.57
C PRO A 187 -14.80 -6.88 -2.21
N THR A 188 -13.95 -7.52 -3.01
CA THR A 188 -14.24 -8.77 -3.75
C THR A 188 -15.10 -9.71 -2.89
N PRO A 189 -16.30 -10.08 -3.35
CA PRO A 189 -17.21 -10.90 -2.54
C PRO A 189 -16.54 -12.23 -2.20
N LEU A 190 -16.68 -12.66 -0.95
CA LEU A 190 -16.36 -14.04 -0.59
C LEU A 190 -17.29 -14.98 -1.37
N PRO A 191 -16.87 -16.23 -1.62
CA PRO A 191 -17.75 -17.20 -2.29
C PRO A 191 -19.05 -17.36 -1.51
N THR A 192 -20.13 -17.61 -2.25
CA THR A 192 -21.43 -17.95 -1.66
C THR A 192 -21.32 -19.27 -0.91
N PRO A 193 -21.86 -19.39 0.32
CA PRO A 193 -21.79 -20.62 1.07
C PRO A 193 -22.63 -21.74 0.46
N ASN A 194 -22.12 -22.95 0.60
CA ASN A 194 -22.76 -24.20 0.22
C ASN A 194 -23.57 -24.76 1.40
N PRO A 195 -24.52 -25.69 1.16
CA PRO A 195 -25.31 -26.31 2.23
C PRO A 195 -24.48 -27.07 3.27
N SER A 196 -23.26 -27.50 2.93
CA SER A 196 -22.32 -28.16 3.83
C SER A 196 -21.59 -27.23 4.78
N ASP A 197 -21.72 -25.90 4.59
CA ASP A 197 -20.92 -24.95 5.32
C ASP A 197 -21.53 -24.61 6.68
N THR A 198 -20.66 -24.46 7.67
CA THR A 198 -21.05 -24.21 9.05
C THR A 198 -20.99 -22.72 9.35
N PHE A 199 -22.02 -22.18 9.97
CA PHE A 199 -22.02 -20.78 10.43
C PHE A 199 -20.94 -20.58 11.49
N VAL A 200 -20.16 -19.51 11.35
CA VAL A 200 -19.04 -19.19 12.24
C VAL A 200 -19.35 -17.96 13.09
N ALA A 201 -19.68 -16.83 12.45
CA ALA A 201 -19.85 -15.54 13.13
C ALA A 201 -20.54 -14.51 12.23
N TYR A 202 -20.96 -13.40 12.84
CA TYR A 202 -21.24 -12.17 12.10
C TYR A 202 -20.00 -11.28 12.05
N GLN A 203 -19.84 -10.56 10.95
CA GLN A 203 -18.75 -9.63 10.74
C GLN A 203 -19.29 -8.30 10.21
N VAL A 204 -18.85 -7.18 10.79
CA VAL A 204 -19.09 -5.85 10.23
C VAL A 204 -17.97 -5.50 9.25
N GLY A 205 -18.32 -4.89 8.13
CA GLY A 205 -17.40 -4.28 7.17
C GLY A 205 -17.63 -2.78 7.10
N VAL A 206 -16.55 -2.02 7.23
CA VAL A 206 -16.53 -0.55 7.12
C VAL A 206 -15.49 -0.11 6.10
N GLY A 207 -15.77 0.97 5.37
CA GLY A 207 -14.86 1.61 4.43
C GLY A 207 -13.90 2.61 5.09
N PRO A 208 -13.03 3.26 4.29
CA PRO A 208 -12.10 4.29 4.77
C PRO A 208 -12.81 5.63 5.08
N GLU A 209 -13.74 5.63 6.03
CA GLU A 209 -14.57 6.78 6.40
C GLU A 209 -14.62 6.98 7.92
N THR A 210 -15.34 8.02 8.36
CA THR A 210 -15.63 8.26 9.78
C THR A 210 -16.98 7.69 10.15
N TYR A 211 -17.01 6.92 11.23
CA TYR A 211 -18.18 6.21 11.74
C TYR A 211 -18.50 6.67 13.15
N GLN A 212 -19.79 6.62 13.50
CA GLN A 212 -20.24 6.83 14.87
C GLN A 212 -20.58 5.50 15.54
N LEU A 213 -19.92 5.22 16.66
CA LEU A 213 -20.16 4.02 17.45
C LEU A 213 -20.80 4.38 18.77
N TYR A 214 -21.60 3.46 19.31
CA TYR A 214 -22.38 3.71 20.52
C TYR A 214 -22.17 2.64 21.57
N LYS A 215 -22.18 3.05 22.84
CA LYS A 215 -22.47 2.14 23.97
C LYS A 215 -23.98 2.15 24.17
N VAL A 216 -24.59 0.99 24.04
CA VAL A 216 -26.04 0.80 24.23
C VAL A 216 -26.23 0.01 25.52
N ASP A 217 -27.06 0.50 26.43
CA ASP A 217 -27.42 -0.22 27.65
C ASP A 217 -28.48 -1.30 27.40
N ASP A 218 -28.82 -2.10 28.42
CA ASP A 218 -29.81 -3.18 28.29
C ASP A 218 -31.23 -2.65 28.01
N ALA A 219 -31.53 -1.42 28.40
CA ALA A 219 -32.81 -0.76 28.12
C ALA A 219 -32.88 -0.24 26.67
N GLY A 220 -31.73 -0.08 26.01
CA GLY A 220 -31.59 0.41 24.63
C GLY A 220 -31.37 1.92 24.54
N ASN A 221 -30.93 2.56 25.63
CA ASN A 221 -30.48 3.94 25.60
C ASN A 221 -29.03 4.03 25.13
N LEU A 222 -28.71 5.12 24.43
CA LEU A 222 -27.34 5.43 24.02
C LEU A 222 -26.60 6.07 25.19
N ALA A 223 -25.76 5.28 25.86
CA ALA A 223 -24.99 5.72 27.02
C ALA A 223 -23.76 6.57 26.62
N GLU A 224 -23.11 6.23 25.51
CA GLU A 224 -21.92 6.92 25.02
C GLU A 224 -21.87 6.88 23.49
N ALA A 225 -21.27 7.90 22.86
CA ALA A 225 -21.02 7.96 21.43
C ALA A 225 -19.55 8.26 21.16
N ARG A 226 -18.99 7.64 20.11
CA ARG A 226 -17.58 7.80 19.73
C ARG A 226 -17.41 7.84 18.22
N SER A 227 -16.77 8.90 17.76
CA SER A 227 -16.32 9.02 16.37
C SER A 227 -15.03 8.24 16.17
N ILE A 228 -14.96 7.44 15.11
CA ILE A 228 -13.75 6.75 14.69
C ILE A 228 -13.57 6.83 13.18
N THR A 229 -12.34 7.14 12.75
CA THR A 229 -11.98 7.18 11.33
C THR A 229 -11.15 5.95 10.98
N PHE A 230 -11.55 5.24 9.94
CA PHE A 230 -10.78 4.15 9.36
C PHE A 230 -10.02 4.66 8.14
N ALA A 231 -8.72 4.38 8.06
CA ALA A 231 -7.91 4.76 6.90
C ALA A 231 -8.04 3.79 5.71
N ARG A 232 -8.68 2.64 5.94
CA ARG A 232 -8.85 1.54 4.98
C ARG A 232 -10.07 0.71 5.33
N PHE A 233 -10.50 -0.13 4.38
CA PHE A 233 -11.49 -1.17 4.67
C PHE A 233 -11.08 -2.00 5.87
N SER A 234 -12.00 -2.14 6.81
CA SER A 234 -11.76 -2.82 8.08
C SER A 234 -12.93 -3.74 8.40
N HIS A 235 -12.62 -4.84 9.09
CA HIS A 235 -13.59 -5.85 9.47
C HIS A 235 -13.41 -6.25 10.93
N ALA A 236 -14.50 -6.53 11.63
CA ALA A 236 -14.47 -7.02 13.01
C ALA A 236 -15.63 -7.98 13.26
N ARG A 237 -15.46 -8.96 14.17
CA ARG A 237 -16.58 -9.82 14.57
C ARG A 237 -17.55 -9.00 15.41
N VAL A 238 -18.83 -9.23 15.15
CA VAL A 238 -19.94 -8.58 15.85
C VAL A 238 -20.96 -9.61 16.29
N GLN A 239 -21.81 -9.21 17.23
CA GLN A 239 -22.98 -9.96 17.67
C GLN A 239 -24.23 -9.09 17.49
N PRO A 240 -25.32 -9.62 16.93
CA PRO A 240 -26.60 -8.93 16.95
C PRO A 240 -27.13 -8.92 18.38
N VAL A 241 -27.54 -7.75 18.84
CA VAL A 241 -28.16 -7.55 20.16
C VAL A 241 -29.46 -6.80 19.94
N THR A 242 -30.51 -7.20 20.65
CA THR A 242 -31.79 -6.49 20.70
C THR A 242 -32.02 -6.06 22.14
N ALA A 243 -32.03 -4.75 22.37
CA ALA A 243 -32.27 -4.19 23.69
C ALA A 243 -33.76 -4.28 24.08
N ALA A 244 -34.08 -4.00 25.35
CA ALA A 244 -35.45 -4.13 25.86
C ALA A 244 -36.47 -3.24 25.13
N ASN A 245 -36.05 -2.07 24.63
CA ASN A 245 -36.89 -1.18 23.82
C ASN A 245 -37.04 -1.62 22.34
N GLY A 246 -36.51 -2.79 21.97
CA GLY A 246 -36.55 -3.32 20.60
C GLY A 246 -35.45 -2.80 19.68
N LEU A 247 -34.57 -1.91 20.16
CA LEU A 247 -33.45 -1.41 19.37
C LEU A 247 -32.47 -2.54 19.04
N ARG A 248 -32.36 -2.86 17.74
CA ARG A 248 -31.34 -3.77 17.22
C ARG A 248 -30.04 -3.01 16.98
N HIS A 249 -28.94 -3.60 17.43
CA HIS A 249 -27.60 -3.06 17.20
C HIS A 249 -26.57 -4.19 17.10
N TRP A 250 -25.42 -3.89 16.48
CA TRP A 250 -24.35 -4.86 16.24
C TRP A 250 -23.16 -4.55 17.12
N ARG A 251 -22.98 -5.34 18.18
CA ARG A 251 -21.93 -5.12 19.18
C ARG A 251 -20.63 -5.80 18.76
N THR A 252 -19.56 -5.04 18.67
CA THR A 252 -18.21 -5.54 18.33
C THR A 252 -17.67 -6.43 19.45
N LEU A 253 -17.08 -7.56 19.08
CA LEU A 253 -16.59 -8.57 20.03
C LEU A 253 -15.09 -8.46 20.29
N ASP A 254 -14.31 -7.96 19.33
CA ASP A 254 -12.86 -8.04 19.35
C ASP A 254 -12.18 -6.67 19.18
N GLY A 255 -10.91 -6.59 19.61
CA GLY A 255 -10.05 -5.44 19.38
C GLY A 255 -10.37 -4.22 20.25
N GLY A 256 -9.79 -3.06 19.90
CA GLY A 256 -9.94 -1.81 20.68
C GLY A 256 -11.35 -1.19 20.68
N LEU A 257 -12.27 -1.78 19.92
CA LEU A 257 -13.68 -1.38 19.84
C LEU A 257 -14.62 -2.41 20.46
N ALA A 258 -14.09 -3.41 21.17
CA ALA A 258 -14.92 -4.40 21.83
C ALA A 258 -15.97 -3.74 22.75
N GLY A 259 -17.21 -4.21 22.62
CA GLY A 259 -18.38 -3.70 23.30
C GLY A 259 -18.94 -2.38 22.75
N TRP A 260 -18.40 -1.81 21.67
CA TRP A 260 -19.02 -0.71 20.94
C TRP A 260 -19.94 -1.24 19.84
N SER A 261 -21.02 -0.53 19.57
CA SER A 261 -22.10 -0.99 18.72
C SER A 261 -22.30 -0.11 17.48
N TYR A 262 -22.66 -0.76 16.38
CA TYR A 262 -23.12 -0.13 15.14
C TYR A 262 -24.65 -0.14 15.10
N LEU A 263 -25.24 1.00 14.77
CA LEU A 263 -26.68 1.20 14.66
C LEU A 263 -27.02 1.64 13.22
N ALA A 264 -27.94 0.91 12.59
CA ALA A 264 -28.41 1.23 11.24
C ALA A 264 -28.94 2.67 11.18
N GLY A 265 -28.51 3.44 10.16
CA GLY A 265 -28.90 4.84 9.96
C GLY A 265 -28.21 5.86 10.88
N GLN A 266 -27.49 5.44 11.93
CA GLN A 266 -26.78 6.34 12.85
C GLN A 266 -25.26 6.23 12.76
N SER A 267 -24.75 5.02 12.52
CA SER A 267 -23.31 4.75 12.54
C SER A 267 -22.57 5.07 11.24
N GLY A 268 -23.25 5.57 10.21
CA GLY A 268 -22.73 5.69 8.85
C GLY A 268 -23.01 4.44 8.01
N ALA A 269 -22.45 4.36 6.80
CA ALA A 269 -22.67 3.25 5.88
C ALA A 269 -21.75 2.06 6.21
N PHE A 270 -22.31 1.01 6.82
CA PHE A 270 -21.61 -0.24 7.12
C PHE A 270 -22.38 -1.44 6.56
N GLU A 271 -21.67 -2.56 6.36
CA GLU A 271 -22.25 -3.83 5.93
C GLU A 271 -22.12 -4.86 7.05
N ILE A 272 -23.11 -5.73 7.20
CA ILE A 272 -23.01 -6.91 8.06
C ILE A 272 -23.00 -8.16 7.19
N ARG A 273 -22.12 -9.11 7.51
CA ARG A 273 -21.97 -10.37 6.79
C ARG A 273 -22.07 -11.54 7.74
N LYS A 274 -22.76 -12.60 7.32
CA LYS A 274 -22.70 -13.92 7.96
C LYS A 274 -21.50 -14.67 7.38
N LEU A 275 -20.58 -15.09 8.25
CA LEU A 275 -19.42 -15.90 7.87
C LEU A 275 -19.74 -17.38 8.05
N TYR A 276 -19.34 -18.17 7.06
CA TYR A 276 -19.46 -19.61 7.02
C TYR A 276 -18.09 -20.22 6.76
N ARG A 277 -17.87 -21.43 7.28
CA ARG A 277 -16.66 -22.22 7.01
C ARG A 277 -17.06 -23.58 6.47
N SER A 278 -16.50 -23.90 5.32
CA SER A 278 -16.67 -25.20 4.67
C SER A 278 -15.81 -26.28 5.35
N PRO A 279 -16.10 -27.58 5.11
CA PRO A 279 -15.32 -28.68 5.67
C PRO A 279 -13.83 -28.68 5.28
N ASN A 280 -13.49 -28.09 4.13
CA ASN A 280 -12.10 -27.92 3.67
C ASN A 280 -11.42 -26.66 4.23
N GLY A 281 -12.08 -25.92 5.12
CA GLY A 281 -11.54 -24.74 5.79
C GLY A 281 -11.63 -23.42 5.00
N GLN A 282 -12.25 -23.42 3.82
CA GLN A 282 -12.53 -22.18 3.08
C GLN A 282 -13.61 -21.34 3.78
N GLU A 283 -13.47 -20.02 3.70
CA GLU A 283 -14.43 -19.07 4.28
C GLU A 283 -15.34 -18.49 3.21
N HIS A 284 -16.64 -18.57 3.48
CA HIS A 284 -17.72 -18.08 2.62
C HIS A 284 -18.52 -17.02 3.38
N ALA A 285 -19.16 -16.10 2.67
CA ALA A 285 -19.95 -15.07 3.33
C ALA A 285 -21.20 -14.67 2.55
N ILE A 286 -22.23 -14.30 3.30
CA ILE A 286 -23.45 -13.67 2.76
C ILE A 286 -23.60 -12.30 3.42
N VAL A 287 -23.77 -11.25 2.61
CA VAL A 287 -24.12 -9.92 3.09
C VAL A 287 -25.59 -9.93 3.53
N LEU A 288 -25.86 -9.44 4.74
CA LEU A 288 -27.22 -9.27 5.22
C LEU A 288 -27.90 -8.11 4.47
N PRO A 289 -29.16 -8.28 4.05
CA PRO A 289 -29.89 -7.18 3.45
C PRO A 289 -30.22 -6.10 4.51
N PRO A 290 -30.41 -4.82 4.10
CA PRO A 290 -30.54 -3.71 5.03
C PRO A 290 -31.69 -3.80 6.04
N ASP A 291 -32.76 -4.54 5.72
CA ASP A 291 -33.90 -4.82 6.61
C ASP A 291 -33.55 -5.77 7.78
N GLN A 292 -32.44 -6.48 7.66
CA GLN A 292 -31.95 -7.41 8.69
C GLN A 292 -30.84 -6.80 9.56
N VAL A 293 -30.30 -5.65 9.15
CA VAL A 293 -29.22 -4.91 9.84
C VAL A 293 -29.80 -3.98 10.91
#